data_AF-C5XWS0-F1
#
_entry.id   AF-C5XWS0-F1
#
_cell.length_a   1.000
_cell.length_b   1.000
_cell.length_c   1.000
_cell.angle_alpha   90.00
_cell.angle_beta   90.00
_cell.angle_gamma   90.00
#
_symmetry.space_group_name_H-M   'P 1'
#
loop_
_entity.id
_entity.type
_entity.pdbx_description
1 polymer ?
#
loop_
_entity_poly.entity_id
_entity_poly.type
_entity_poly.pdbx_seq_one_letter_code
_entity_poly.pdbx_strand_id
1 'polypeptide(L)'
;MRPTPPPPPPHTDDTRVTQLPLPGGAEEYVRDSIHASLGLPVSDRSLRLKLLASEDQRHRLQDHVFSLQEDLRAAQRRIDLLKAEASMNAAGLRRCVEEKEAMAAAYADLSDKSNKECRLYERDLERAMESCDDLARENDDLRARLNQSAHSAALMAQVQELQKEKEILKMNLDTAEAEVVTLSEDNRALDEEIKRLLGLLEKERQRRSERKKSASTSTKNKRKSSSLRDGSPAGRALDFGCADSSRHPLSPLPHNSPDYRAHKK
;
A
#
# COMPACT_ATOMS: atom_id res chain seq x y z
N MET A 1 11.89 -94.67 -27.66
CA MET A 1 12.37 -95.69 -26.72
C MET A 1 11.35 -95.79 -25.58
N ARG A 2 10.38 -96.71 -25.69
CA ARG A 2 9.36 -96.96 -24.66
C ARG A 2 9.89 -98.02 -23.69
N PRO A 3 9.82 -97.82 -22.37
CA PRO A 3 10.18 -98.85 -21.41
C PRO A 3 9.07 -99.91 -21.32
N THR A 4 9.48 -101.18 -21.31
CA THR A 4 8.66 -102.38 -21.17
C THR A 4 8.06 -102.51 -19.77
N PRO A 5 6.80 -103.01 -19.64
CA PRO A 5 6.18 -103.22 -18.33
C PRO A 5 6.70 -104.52 -17.67
N PRO A 6 6.77 -104.58 -16.33
CA PRO A 6 7.14 -105.79 -15.60
C PRO A 6 5.99 -106.82 -15.59
N PRO A 7 6.29 -108.12 -15.41
CA PRO A 7 5.29 -109.19 -15.45
C PRO A 7 4.39 -109.18 -14.20
N PRO A 8 3.14 -109.67 -14.31
CA PRO A 8 2.21 -109.72 -13.19
C PRO A 8 2.56 -110.86 -12.21
N PRO A 9 2.37 -110.66 -10.88
CA PRO A 9 2.54 -111.71 -9.89
C PRO A 9 1.41 -112.75 -9.95
N PRO A 10 1.66 -114.00 -9.55
CA PRO A 10 0.69 -115.09 -9.65
C PRO A 10 -0.47 -114.91 -8.67
N HIS A 11 -1.68 -115.19 -9.16
CA HIS A 11 -2.87 -115.39 -8.35
C HIS A 11 -2.72 -116.67 -7.50
N THR A 12 -2.80 -116.52 -6.19
CA THR A 12 -3.16 -117.60 -5.27
C THR A 12 -4.46 -117.20 -4.59
N ASP A 13 -5.56 -117.78 -5.05
CA ASP A 13 -6.74 -117.99 -4.23
C ASP A 13 -6.33 -118.91 -3.08
N ASP A 14 -6.48 -118.45 -1.84
CA ASP A 14 -6.96 -119.36 -0.80
C ASP A 14 -7.70 -118.62 0.31
N THR A 15 -8.90 -119.11 0.54
CA THR A 15 -9.87 -118.58 1.49
C THR A 15 -9.43 -119.02 2.88
N ARG A 16 -8.86 -118.10 3.66
CA ARG A 16 -8.89 -118.15 5.13
C ARG A 16 -8.76 -116.72 5.64
N VAL A 17 -9.89 -116.15 6.04
CA VAL A 17 -9.92 -115.05 7.02
C VAL A 17 -9.30 -115.63 8.28
N THR A 18 -7.97 -115.59 8.32
CA THR A 18 -7.20 -115.85 9.52
C THR A 18 -7.45 -114.61 10.35
N GLN A 19 -8.27 -114.74 11.40
CA GLN A 19 -8.29 -113.80 12.51
C GLN A 19 -6.83 -113.58 12.91
N LEU A 20 -6.27 -112.43 12.48
CA LEU A 20 -5.03 -111.96 13.06
C LEU A 20 -5.31 -111.81 14.56
N PRO A 21 -4.57 -112.49 15.44
CA PRO A 21 -4.73 -112.29 16.87
C PRO A 21 -4.45 -110.83 17.16
N LEU A 22 -5.49 -110.07 17.51
CA LEU A 22 -5.33 -108.66 17.86
C LEU A 22 -4.40 -108.58 19.08
N PRO A 23 -3.34 -107.75 19.03
CA PRO A 23 -2.33 -107.76 20.09
C PRO A 23 -2.93 -107.30 21.43
N GLY A 24 -2.56 -107.96 22.52
CA GLY A 24 -2.72 -107.40 23.87
C GLY A 24 -4.11 -107.53 24.51
N GLY A 25 -4.81 -108.65 24.33
CA GLY A 25 -6.06 -108.92 25.07
C GLY A 25 -7.28 -108.13 24.57
N ALA A 26 -7.20 -107.51 23.39
CA ALA A 26 -8.29 -106.77 22.78
C ALA A 26 -9.52 -107.66 22.51
N GLU A 27 -9.35 -108.92 22.14
CA GLU A 27 -10.47 -109.86 21.95
C GLU A 27 -11.21 -110.19 23.25
N GLU A 28 -10.47 -110.29 24.36
CA GLU A 28 -11.02 -110.52 25.69
C GLU A 28 -11.72 -109.26 26.22
N TYR A 29 -11.15 -108.08 25.94
CA TYR A 29 -11.79 -106.80 26.21
C TYR A 29 -13.10 -106.65 25.43
N VAL A 30 -13.13 -106.98 24.13
CA VAL A 30 -14.34 -106.92 23.30
C VAL A 30 -15.39 -107.92 23.79
N ARG A 31 -14.99 -109.16 24.05
CA ARG A 31 -15.87 -110.22 24.60
C ARG A 31 -16.47 -109.80 25.94
N ASP A 32 -15.65 -109.29 26.85
CA ASP A 32 -16.08 -108.86 28.17
C ASP A 32 -16.89 -107.56 28.13
N SER A 33 -16.69 -106.70 27.13
CA SER A 33 -17.54 -105.54 26.86
C SER A 33 -18.93 -105.95 26.37
N ILE A 34 -19.02 -107.00 25.55
CA ILE A 34 -20.28 -107.61 25.12
C ILE A 34 -20.98 -108.28 26.32
N HIS A 35 -20.26 -109.08 27.12
CA HIS A 35 -20.79 -109.69 28.35
C HIS A 35 -21.34 -108.64 29.31
N ALA A 36 -20.61 -107.55 29.55
CA ALA A 36 -21.07 -106.44 30.38
C ALA A 36 -22.36 -105.82 29.84
N SER A 37 -22.46 -105.60 28.52
CA SER A 37 -23.64 -105.02 27.87
C SER A 37 -24.89 -105.93 27.95
N LEU A 38 -24.67 -107.25 28.03
CA LEU A 38 -25.71 -108.27 28.17
C LEU A 38 -26.03 -108.62 29.64
N GLY A 39 -25.40 -107.95 30.62
CA GLY A 39 -25.60 -108.20 32.05
C GLY A 39 -24.94 -109.50 32.56
N LEU A 40 -24.01 -110.07 31.80
CA LEU A 40 -23.28 -111.29 32.17
C LEU A 40 -22.05 -110.96 33.03
N PRO A 41 -21.60 -111.88 33.92
CA PRO A 41 -20.42 -111.66 34.75
C PRO A 41 -19.16 -111.42 33.91
N VAL A 42 -18.47 -110.32 34.19
CA VAL A 42 -17.20 -109.95 33.55
C VAL A 42 -16.04 -110.62 34.29
N SER A 43 -14.97 -110.99 33.57
CA SER A 43 -13.77 -111.55 34.21
C SER A 43 -13.11 -110.54 35.15
N ASP A 44 -12.57 -111.02 36.28
CA ASP A 44 -11.80 -110.19 37.24
C ASP A 44 -10.62 -109.49 36.55
N ARG A 45 -10.01 -110.17 35.57
CA ARG A 45 -8.91 -109.62 34.77
C ARG A 45 -9.32 -108.39 33.95
N SER A 46 -10.48 -108.41 33.31
CA SER A 46 -11.00 -107.28 32.53
C SER A 46 -11.39 -106.09 33.39
N LEU A 47 -11.96 -106.34 34.58
CA LEU A 47 -12.24 -105.29 35.56
C LEU A 47 -10.94 -104.59 36.03
N ARG A 48 -9.90 -105.35 36.37
CA ARG A 48 -8.59 -104.80 36.75
C ARG A 48 -7.95 -103.98 35.64
N LEU A 49 -8.04 -104.43 34.39
CA LEU A 49 -7.49 -103.70 33.24
C LEU A 49 -8.25 -102.38 33.00
N LYS A 50 -9.59 -102.39 33.10
CA LYS A 50 -10.41 -101.18 33.01
C LYS A 50 -10.13 -100.20 34.15
N LEU A 51 -9.94 -100.71 35.38
CA LEU A 51 -9.54 -99.89 36.52
C LEU A 51 -8.21 -99.20 36.23
N LEU A 52 -7.17 -99.94 35.85
CA LEU A 52 -5.85 -99.38 35.52
C LEU A 52 -5.91 -98.36 34.37
N ALA A 53 -6.66 -98.64 33.30
CA ALA A 53 -6.85 -97.71 32.20
C ALA A 53 -7.58 -96.43 32.64
N SER A 54 -8.61 -96.56 33.49
CA SER A 54 -9.33 -95.40 34.04
C SER A 54 -8.47 -94.57 34.99
N GLU A 55 -7.59 -95.22 35.77
CA GLU A 55 -6.63 -94.56 36.64
C GLU A 55 -5.58 -93.78 35.84
N ASP A 56 -4.99 -94.37 34.80
CA ASP A 56 -4.06 -93.69 33.89
C ASP A 56 -4.73 -92.49 33.19
N GLN A 57 -5.96 -92.66 32.70
CA GLN A 57 -6.75 -91.57 32.14
C GLN A 57 -7.00 -90.46 33.16
N ARG A 58 -7.32 -90.80 34.42
CA ARG A 58 -7.52 -89.82 35.50
C ARG A 58 -6.25 -89.01 35.76
N HIS A 59 -5.07 -89.63 35.79
CA HIS A 59 -3.81 -88.90 36.00
C HIS A 59 -3.53 -87.92 34.83
N ARG A 60 -3.69 -88.36 33.58
CA ARG A 60 -3.51 -87.46 32.42
C ARG A 60 -4.48 -86.27 32.43
N LEU A 61 -5.74 -86.51 32.80
CA LEU A 61 -6.71 -85.44 32.96
C LEU A 61 -6.32 -84.48 34.09
N GLN A 62 -5.80 -84.99 35.20
CA GLN A 62 -5.29 -84.14 36.29
C GLN A 62 -4.14 -83.26 35.83
N ASP A 63 -3.17 -83.81 35.09
CA ASP A 63 -2.05 -83.04 34.53
C ASP A 63 -2.54 -81.94 33.58
N HIS A 64 -3.51 -82.24 32.72
CA HIS A 64 -4.15 -81.25 31.85
C HIS A 64 -4.85 -80.15 32.65
N VAL A 65 -5.57 -80.50 33.71
CA VAL A 65 -6.23 -79.52 34.59
C VAL A 65 -5.19 -78.60 35.23
N PHE A 66 -4.07 -79.14 35.71
CA PHE A 66 -3.01 -78.31 36.28
C PHE A 66 -2.38 -77.36 35.25
N SER A 67 -2.07 -77.85 34.06
CA SER A 67 -1.55 -77.02 32.96
C SER A 67 -2.52 -75.89 32.59
N LEU A 68 -3.81 -76.20 32.42
CA LEU A 68 -4.82 -75.20 32.10
C LEU A 68 -5.01 -74.16 33.21
N GLN A 69 -4.88 -74.57 34.48
CA GLN A 69 -4.93 -73.64 35.61
C GLN A 69 -3.72 -72.69 35.61
N GLU A 70 -2.53 -73.17 35.26
CA GLU A 70 -1.35 -72.33 35.12
C GLU A 70 -1.50 -71.32 33.98
N ASP A 71 -1.96 -71.78 32.81
CA ASP A 71 -2.22 -70.94 31.64
C ASP A 71 -3.27 -69.86 31.96
N LEU A 72 -4.35 -70.23 32.65
CA LEU A 72 -5.38 -69.28 33.07
C LEU A 72 -4.81 -68.21 34.01
N ARG A 73 -3.97 -68.58 34.98
CA ARG A 73 -3.31 -67.62 35.87
C ARG A 73 -2.33 -66.73 35.11
N ALA A 74 -1.60 -67.27 34.14
CA ALA A 74 -0.69 -66.50 33.30
C ALA A 74 -1.44 -65.49 32.41
N ALA A 75 -2.54 -65.92 31.79
CA ALA A 75 -3.42 -65.06 31.02
C ALA A 75 -4.02 -63.94 31.88
N GLN A 76 -4.47 -64.26 33.11
CA GLN A 76 -5.02 -63.27 34.04
C GLN A 76 -3.99 -62.19 34.39
N ARG A 77 -2.75 -62.58 34.74
CA ARG A 77 -1.67 -61.61 34.99
C ARG A 77 -1.41 -60.71 33.79
N ARG A 78 -1.45 -61.27 32.57
CA ARG A 78 -1.28 -60.48 31.34
C ARG A 78 -2.41 -59.49 31.13
N ILE A 79 -3.66 -59.88 31.41
CA ILE A 79 -4.82 -58.98 31.35
C ILE A 79 -4.64 -57.82 32.34
N ASP A 80 -4.20 -58.10 33.57
CA ASP A 80 -4.04 -57.05 34.58
C ASP A 80 -2.93 -56.05 34.21
N LEU A 81 -1.82 -56.53 33.64
CA LEU A 81 -0.76 -55.67 33.10
C LEU A 81 -1.28 -54.77 31.96
N LEU A 82 -1.99 -55.34 31.00
CA LEU A 82 -2.55 -54.59 29.87
C LEU A 82 -3.58 -53.55 30.33
N LYS A 83 -4.39 -53.86 31.36
CA LYS A 83 -5.32 -52.89 31.96
C LYS A 83 -4.59 -51.73 32.62
N ALA A 84 -3.52 -52.01 33.38
CA ALA A 84 -2.71 -50.97 34.00
C ALA A 84 -2.05 -50.07 32.96
N GLU A 85 -1.47 -50.66 31.91
CA GLU A 85 -0.86 -49.94 30.80
C GLU A 85 -1.88 -49.07 30.05
N ALA A 86 -3.04 -49.63 29.70
CA ALA A 86 -4.12 -48.89 29.04
C ALA A 86 -4.62 -47.71 29.90
N SER A 87 -4.73 -47.90 31.22
CA SER A 87 -5.13 -46.84 32.16
C SER A 87 -4.11 -45.69 32.19
N MET A 88 -2.81 -46.02 32.28
CA MET A 88 -1.74 -45.03 32.24
C MET A 88 -1.69 -44.28 30.91
N ASN A 89 -1.80 -44.99 29.79
CA ASN A 89 -1.82 -44.40 28.45
C ASN A 89 -3.03 -43.48 28.26
N ALA A 90 -4.22 -43.88 28.72
CA ALA A 90 -5.41 -43.04 28.68
C ALA A 90 -5.23 -41.76 29.53
N ALA A 91 -4.62 -41.86 30.71
CA ALA A 91 -4.32 -40.70 31.55
C ALA A 91 -3.25 -39.78 30.95
N GLY A 92 -2.25 -40.32 30.26
CA GLY A 92 -1.25 -39.56 29.52
C GLY A 92 -1.87 -38.82 28.34
N LEU A 93 -2.72 -39.49 27.56
CA LEU A 93 -3.40 -38.88 26.43
C LEU A 93 -4.34 -37.75 26.85
N ARG A 94 -5.10 -37.93 27.95
CA ARG A 94 -5.95 -36.86 28.51
C ARG A 94 -5.15 -35.60 28.85
N ARG A 95 -4.05 -35.75 29.59
CA ARG A 95 -3.16 -34.62 29.92
C ARG A 95 -2.60 -33.94 28.67
N CYS A 96 -2.18 -34.72 27.67
CA CYS A 96 -1.69 -34.16 26.40
C CYS A 96 -2.77 -33.35 25.66
N VAL A 97 -4.03 -33.81 25.68
CA VAL A 97 -5.15 -33.07 25.10
C VAL A 97 -5.40 -31.78 25.87
N GLU A 98 -5.48 -31.83 27.20
CA GLU A 98 -5.67 -30.65 28.07
C GLU A 98 -4.57 -29.60 27.84
N GLU A 99 -3.31 -30.01 27.78
CA GLU A 99 -2.17 -29.13 27.49
C GLU A 99 -2.27 -28.49 26.10
N LYS A 100 -2.67 -29.25 25.09
CA LYS A 100 -2.87 -28.73 23.72
C LYS A 100 -4.03 -27.74 23.64
N GLU A 101 -5.13 -28.02 24.33
CA GLU A 101 -6.28 -27.11 24.41
C GLU A 101 -5.89 -25.81 25.13
N ALA A 102 -5.14 -25.89 26.23
CA ALA A 102 -4.62 -24.73 26.93
C ALA A 102 -3.67 -23.89 26.06
N MET A 103 -2.77 -24.55 25.31
CA MET A 103 -1.90 -23.87 24.35
C MET A 103 -2.71 -23.19 23.24
N ALA A 104 -3.70 -23.87 22.67
CA ALA A 104 -4.56 -23.30 21.63
C ALA A 104 -5.32 -22.06 22.13
N ALA A 105 -5.84 -22.10 23.35
CA ALA A 105 -6.48 -20.94 23.98
C ALA A 105 -5.48 -19.77 24.17
N ALA A 106 -4.28 -20.05 24.66
CA ALA A 106 -3.25 -19.02 24.81
C ALA A 106 -2.82 -18.40 23.46
N TYR A 107 -2.76 -19.20 22.39
CA TYR A 107 -2.49 -18.69 21.04
C TYR A 107 -3.63 -17.80 20.52
N ALA A 108 -4.89 -18.19 20.74
CA ALA A 108 -6.04 -17.38 20.38
C ALA A 108 -6.02 -16.03 21.11
N ASP A 109 -5.80 -16.05 22.43
CA ASP A 109 -5.69 -14.82 23.25
C ASP A 109 -4.55 -13.91 22.78
N LEU A 110 -3.39 -14.48 22.43
CA LEU A 110 -2.26 -13.73 21.93
C LEU A 110 -2.58 -13.11 20.55
N SER A 111 -3.24 -13.87 19.67
CA SER A 111 -3.68 -13.38 18.37
C SER A 111 -4.66 -12.21 18.52
N ASP A 112 -5.63 -12.33 19.42
CA ASP A 112 -6.60 -11.27 19.70
C ASP A 112 -5.94 -10.00 20.25
N LYS A 113 -4.95 -10.13 21.14
CA LYS A 113 -4.17 -8.99 21.63
C LYS A 113 -3.39 -8.31 20.50
N SER A 114 -2.71 -9.10 19.68
CA SER A 114 -1.97 -8.58 18.52
C SER A 114 -2.89 -7.88 17.53
N ASN A 115 -4.05 -8.47 17.21
CA ASN A 115 -5.05 -7.86 16.33
C ASN A 115 -5.58 -6.53 16.87
N LYS A 116 -5.79 -6.43 18.19
CA LYS A 116 -6.19 -5.16 18.84
C LYS A 116 -5.10 -4.10 18.71
N GLU A 117 -3.84 -4.49 18.91
CA GLU A 117 -2.70 -3.58 18.76
C GLU A 117 -2.55 -3.08 17.32
N CYS A 118 -2.67 -3.97 16.32
CA CYS A 118 -2.67 -3.59 14.91
C CYS A 118 -3.74 -2.55 14.59
N ARG A 119 -4.98 -2.74 15.07
CA ARG A 119 -6.07 -1.77 14.89
C ARG A 119 -5.79 -0.41 15.54
N LEU A 120 -5.10 -0.39 16.68
CA LEU A 120 -4.70 0.86 17.32
C LEU A 120 -3.66 1.60 16.48
N TYR A 121 -2.65 0.90 15.97
CA TYR A 121 -1.66 1.50 15.07
C TYR A 121 -2.28 2.03 13.77
N GLU A 122 -3.21 1.29 13.17
CA GLU A 122 -3.96 1.75 12.00
C GLU A 122 -4.70 3.06 12.28
N ARG A 123 -5.46 3.12 13.38
CA ARG A 123 -6.21 4.32 13.77
C ARG A 123 -5.29 5.51 14.07
N ASP A 124 -4.17 5.28 14.74
CA ASP A 124 -3.24 6.36 15.08
C ASP A 124 -2.54 6.89 13.81
N LEU A 125 -2.28 6.03 12.82
CA LEU A 125 -1.80 6.43 11.50
C LEU A 125 -2.84 7.27 10.75
N GLU A 126 -4.11 6.83 10.74
CA GLU A 126 -5.22 7.59 10.15
C GLU A 126 -5.34 8.99 10.76
N ARG A 127 -5.29 9.09 12.09
CA ARG A 127 -5.31 10.38 12.79
C ARG A 127 -4.12 11.28 12.41
N ALA A 128 -2.93 10.70 12.26
CA ALA A 128 -1.76 11.46 11.83
C ALA A 128 -1.91 11.97 10.40
N MET A 129 -2.51 11.18 9.50
CA MET A 129 -2.82 11.60 8.13
C MET A 129 -3.85 12.73 8.11
N GLU A 130 -4.94 12.61 8.86
CA GLU A 130 -5.95 13.67 9.01
C GLU A 130 -5.32 14.98 9.51
N SER A 131 -4.43 14.90 10.50
CA SER A 131 -3.71 16.07 11.01
C SER A 131 -2.80 16.71 9.96
N CYS A 132 -2.15 15.92 9.10
CA CYS A 132 -1.35 16.45 8.00
C CYS A 132 -2.23 17.18 6.97
N ASP A 133 -3.39 16.62 6.65
CA ASP A 133 -4.35 17.23 5.73
C ASP A 133 -4.89 18.56 6.28
N ASP A 134 -5.20 18.62 7.58
CA ASP A 134 -5.63 19.84 8.26
C ASP A 134 -4.54 20.92 8.22
N LEU A 135 -3.29 20.56 8.51
CA LEU A 135 -2.14 21.47 8.42
C LEU A 135 -1.89 21.96 6.99
N ALA A 136 -2.10 21.11 5.99
CA ALA A 136 -1.99 21.49 4.59
C ALA A 136 -3.04 22.55 4.22
N ARG A 137 -4.30 22.35 4.64
CA ARG A 137 -5.39 23.34 4.44
C ARG A 137 -5.07 24.67 5.15
N GLU A 138 -4.60 24.62 6.39
CA GLU A 138 -4.20 25.82 7.13
C GLU A 138 -3.03 26.55 6.42
N ASN A 139 -2.06 25.82 5.89
CA ASN A 139 -0.94 26.40 5.15
C ASN A 139 -1.42 27.13 3.89
N ASP A 140 -2.34 26.53 3.15
CA ASP A 140 -2.92 27.13 1.95
C ASP A 140 -3.75 28.37 2.28
N ASP A 141 -4.52 28.34 3.36
CA ASP A 141 -5.26 29.50 3.88
C ASP A 141 -4.32 30.65 4.28
N LEU A 142 -3.22 30.33 4.98
CA LEU A 142 -2.21 31.33 5.36
C LEU A 142 -1.53 31.95 4.14
N ARG A 143 -1.19 31.14 3.13
CA ARG A 143 -0.64 31.63 1.86
C ARG A 143 -1.62 32.54 1.14
N ALA A 144 -2.90 32.18 1.09
CA ALA A 144 -3.94 33.00 0.50
C ALA A 144 -4.06 34.36 1.21
N ARG A 145 -4.07 34.37 2.55
CA ARG A 145 -4.09 35.60 3.36
C ARG A 145 -2.85 36.46 3.15
N LEU A 146 -1.67 35.85 3.08
CA LEU A 146 -0.42 36.56 2.82
C LEU A 146 -0.43 37.23 1.44
N ASN A 147 -0.91 36.52 0.42
CA ASN A 147 -1.04 37.06 -0.93
C ASN A 147 -2.03 38.23 -0.99
N GLN A 148 -3.17 38.14 -0.30
CA GLN A 148 -4.14 39.23 -0.18
C GLN A 148 -3.54 40.45 0.53
N SER A 149 -2.77 40.23 1.60
CA SER A 149 -2.05 41.29 2.31
C SER A 149 -1.01 41.97 1.41
N ALA A 150 -0.21 41.19 0.69
CA ALA A 150 0.77 41.71 -0.26
C ALA A 150 0.11 42.52 -1.38
N HIS A 151 -1.02 42.04 -1.91
CA HIS A 151 -1.80 42.77 -2.91
C HIS A 151 -2.34 44.09 -2.36
N SER A 152 -2.88 44.08 -1.13
CA SER A 152 -3.38 45.28 -0.46
C SER A 152 -2.25 46.30 -0.20
N ALA A 153 -1.08 45.83 0.21
CA ALA A 153 0.09 46.68 0.40
C ALA A 153 0.57 47.31 -0.91
N ALA A 154 0.59 46.55 -2.01
CA ALA A 154 0.92 47.06 -3.34
C ALA A 154 -0.08 48.14 -3.79
N LEU A 155 -1.38 47.92 -3.57
CA LEU A 155 -2.41 48.91 -3.88
C LEU A 155 -2.24 50.19 -3.04
N MET A 156 -1.95 50.06 -1.74
CA MET A 156 -1.66 51.22 -0.89
C MET A 156 -0.45 52.02 -1.37
N ALA A 157 0.62 51.34 -1.82
CA ALA A 157 1.80 52.02 -2.37
C ALA A 157 1.46 52.79 -3.66
N GLN A 158 0.65 52.21 -4.54
CA GLN A 158 0.18 52.89 -5.76
C GLN A 158 -0.68 54.12 -5.43
N VAL A 159 -1.59 54.00 -4.46
CA VAL A 159 -2.41 55.14 -3.99
C VAL A 159 -1.54 56.26 -3.45
N GLN A 160 -0.51 55.94 -2.66
CA GLN A 160 0.43 56.95 -2.16
C GLN A 160 1.21 57.64 -3.29
N GLU A 161 1.60 56.91 -4.33
CA GLU A 161 2.31 57.50 -5.46
C GLU A 161 1.40 58.44 -6.28
N LEU A 162 0.18 57.99 -6.59
CA LEU A 162 -0.83 58.83 -7.25
C LEU A 162 -1.17 60.08 -6.41
N GLN A 163 -1.14 59.97 -5.08
CA GLN A 163 -1.33 61.11 -4.18
C GLN A 163 -0.22 62.16 -4.35
N LYS A 164 1.05 61.72 -4.43
CA LYS A 164 2.19 62.62 -4.68
C LYS A 164 2.12 63.25 -6.07
N GLU A 165 1.82 62.46 -7.10
CA GLU A 165 1.67 62.97 -8.47
C GLU A 165 0.55 64.03 -8.56
N LYS A 166 -0.58 63.79 -7.87
CA LYS A 166 -1.67 64.76 -7.74
C LYS A 166 -1.20 66.06 -7.10
N GLU A 167 -0.40 65.99 -6.03
CA GLU A 167 0.14 67.19 -5.36
C GLU A 167 1.09 67.97 -6.28
N ILE A 168 1.97 67.28 -7.01
CA ILE A 168 2.87 67.90 -8.00
C ILE A 168 2.07 68.60 -9.11
N LEU A 169 1.07 67.91 -9.68
CA LEU A 169 0.22 68.49 -10.73
C LEU A 169 -0.53 69.72 -10.24
N LYS A 170 -0.97 69.72 -8.97
CA LYS A 170 -1.61 70.88 -8.36
C LYS A 170 -0.65 72.08 -8.25
N MET A 171 0.57 71.87 -7.76
CA MET A 171 1.57 72.94 -7.69
C MET A 171 1.91 73.50 -9.09
N ASN A 172 2.01 72.63 -10.10
CA ASN A 172 2.24 73.05 -11.49
C ASN A 172 1.07 73.87 -12.04
N LEU A 173 -0.18 73.48 -11.73
CA LEU A 173 -1.36 74.24 -12.11
C LEU A 173 -1.35 75.63 -11.46
N ASP A 174 -1.13 75.71 -10.15
CA ASP A 174 -1.06 76.99 -9.42
C ASP A 174 0.03 77.91 -10.02
N THR A 175 1.17 77.32 -10.43
CA THR A 175 2.26 78.05 -11.09
C THR A 175 1.86 78.56 -12.47
N ALA A 176 1.24 77.70 -13.30
CA ALA A 176 0.76 78.09 -14.63
C ALA A 176 -0.33 79.16 -14.56
N GLU A 177 -1.24 79.08 -13.58
CA GLU A 177 -2.24 80.12 -13.32
C GLU A 177 -1.58 81.46 -12.96
N ALA A 178 -0.53 81.46 -12.12
CA ALA A 178 0.23 82.67 -11.79
C ALA A 178 0.95 83.26 -13.02
N GLU A 179 1.54 82.43 -13.88
CA GLU A 179 2.18 82.88 -15.13
C GLU A 179 1.17 83.50 -16.11
N VAL A 180 -0.05 82.96 -16.20
CA VAL A 180 -1.12 83.54 -17.02
C VAL A 180 -1.50 84.93 -16.52
N VAL A 181 -1.58 85.12 -15.20
CA VAL A 181 -1.86 86.44 -14.60
C VAL A 181 -0.78 87.44 -14.99
N THR A 182 0.50 87.12 -14.79
CA THR A 182 1.60 88.03 -15.13
C THR A 182 1.64 88.36 -16.62
N LEU A 183 1.49 87.35 -17.49
CA LEU A 183 1.41 87.55 -18.95
C LEU A 183 0.21 88.42 -19.36
N SER A 184 -0.92 88.32 -18.66
CA SER A 184 -2.09 89.16 -18.92
C SER A 184 -1.84 90.63 -18.55
N GLU A 185 -1.11 90.88 -17.46
CA GLU A 185 -0.71 92.22 -17.03
C GLU A 185 0.30 92.84 -18.01
N ASP A 186 1.28 92.04 -18.45
CA ASP A 186 2.25 92.45 -19.46
C ASP A 186 1.56 92.76 -20.79
N ASN A 187 0.63 91.92 -21.24
CA ASN A 187 -0.17 92.18 -22.45
C ASN A 187 -1.01 93.46 -22.31
N ARG A 188 -1.61 93.70 -21.14
CA ARG A 188 -2.35 94.95 -20.86
C ARG A 188 -1.42 96.17 -20.97
N ALA A 189 -0.22 96.10 -20.43
CA ALA A 189 0.77 97.19 -20.51
C ALA A 189 1.23 97.42 -21.97
N LEU A 190 1.48 96.35 -22.73
CA LEU A 190 1.80 96.44 -24.15
C LEU A 190 0.67 97.07 -24.96
N ASP A 191 -0.59 96.71 -24.68
CA ASP A 191 -1.76 97.30 -25.34
C ASP A 191 -1.90 98.81 -25.05
N GLU A 192 -1.64 99.23 -23.82
CA GLU A 192 -1.59 100.65 -23.45
C GLU A 192 -0.50 101.40 -24.22
N GLU A 193 0.69 100.82 -24.35
CA GLU A 193 1.79 101.40 -25.13
C GLU A 193 1.48 101.42 -26.63
N ILE A 194 0.87 100.36 -27.18
CA ILE A 194 0.40 100.34 -28.58
C ILE A 194 -0.61 101.47 -28.82
N LYS A 195 -1.60 101.63 -27.94
CA LYS A 195 -2.58 102.74 -28.03
C LYS A 195 -1.87 104.10 -27.96
N ARG A 196 -0.90 104.26 -27.06
CA ARG A 196 -0.10 105.48 -26.91
C ARG A 196 0.70 105.78 -28.19
N LEU A 197 1.40 104.79 -28.74
CA LEU A 197 2.18 104.91 -29.98
C LEU A 197 1.30 105.22 -31.18
N LEU A 198 0.14 104.56 -31.31
CA LEU A 198 -0.84 104.87 -32.36
C LEU A 198 -1.34 106.31 -32.25
N GLY A 199 -1.66 106.78 -31.04
CA GLY A 199 -2.06 108.17 -30.81
C GLY A 199 -0.96 109.18 -31.15
N LEU A 200 0.32 108.86 -30.91
CA LEU A 200 1.45 109.69 -31.35
C LEU A 200 1.58 109.70 -32.88
N LEU A 201 1.43 108.54 -33.52
CA LEU A 201 1.53 108.40 -34.97
C LEU A 201 0.38 109.13 -35.69
N GLU A 202 -0.84 109.09 -35.16
CA GLU A 202 -1.97 109.88 -35.66
C GLU A 202 -1.72 111.39 -35.49
N LYS A 203 -1.25 111.84 -34.33
CA LYS A 203 -0.84 113.25 -34.13
C LYS A 203 0.27 113.67 -35.09
N GLU A 204 1.22 112.79 -35.40
CA GLU A 204 2.27 113.06 -36.38
C GLU A 204 1.74 113.07 -37.82
N ARG A 205 0.81 112.18 -38.19
CA ARG A 205 0.08 112.24 -39.46
C ARG A 205 -0.75 113.53 -39.58
N GLN A 206 -1.42 113.96 -38.52
CA GLN A 206 -2.17 115.22 -38.46
C GLN A 206 -1.21 116.41 -38.64
N ARG A 207 -0.06 116.44 -37.95
CA ARG A 207 0.99 117.45 -38.14
C ARG A 207 1.59 117.41 -39.55
N ARG A 208 1.74 116.25 -40.19
CA ARG A 208 2.13 116.15 -41.61
C ARG A 208 1.02 116.63 -42.57
N SER A 209 -0.26 116.55 -42.19
CA SER A 209 -1.35 117.18 -42.95
C SER A 209 -1.39 118.70 -42.79
N GLU A 210 -1.05 119.24 -41.61
CA GLU A 210 -0.92 120.70 -41.37
C GLU A 210 0.37 121.28 -41.95
N ARG A 211 1.47 120.51 -41.96
CA ARG A 211 2.77 120.89 -42.53
C ARG A 211 2.85 120.70 -44.06
N LYS A 212 1.74 120.37 -44.72
CA LYS A 212 1.54 120.48 -46.18
C LYS A 212 1.00 121.86 -46.59
N LYS A 213 1.46 122.92 -45.93
CA LYS A 213 1.64 124.24 -46.54
C LYS A 213 3.09 124.64 -46.28
N SER A 214 3.86 124.76 -47.37
CA SER A 214 5.27 125.20 -47.43
C SER A 214 6.36 124.11 -47.41
N ALA A 215 6.64 123.65 -48.64
CA ALA A 215 7.95 123.35 -49.24
C ALA A 215 8.75 122.07 -48.87
N SER A 216 8.73 121.16 -49.86
CA SER A 216 9.87 120.47 -50.51
C SER A 216 10.94 119.73 -49.69
N THR A 217 11.06 118.41 -49.93
CA THR A 217 12.12 117.85 -50.80
C THR A 217 11.90 116.36 -51.04
N SER A 218 12.07 115.98 -52.31
CA SER A 218 11.93 114.63 -52.86
C SER A 218 13.28 113.93 -52.83
N THR A 219 13.37 112.77 -52.18
CA THR A 219 14.41 111.76 -52.46
C THR A 219 13.77 110.39 -52.61
N LYS A 220 14.14 109.75 -53.72
CA LYS A 220 13.53 108.59 -54.36
C LYS A 220 14.46 107.41 -54.17
N ASN A 221 14.25 106.55 -53.17
CA ASN A 221 14.98 105.28 -53.07
C ASN A 221 14.02 104.09 -53.21
N LYS A 222 14.10 103.45 -54.37
CA LYS A 222 13.44 102.21 -54.76
C LYS A 222 14.01 101.05 -53.92
N ARG A 223 13.15 100.30 -53.24
CA ARG A 223 13.43 98.94 -52.78
C ARG A 223 13.34 97.98 -53.98
N LYS A 224 14.35 97.15 -54.18
CA LYS A 224 14.30 95.91 -54.97
C LYS A 224 14.45 94.72 -54.00
N SER A 225 13.63 93.72 -54.24
CA SER A 225 13.50 92.44 -53.52
C SER A 225 14.65 91.46 -53.83
N SER A 226 14.93 90.53 -52.91
CA SER A 226 15.49 89.18 -53.14
C SER A 226 15.58 88.43 -51.80
N SER A 227 14.86 87.32 -51.53
CA SER A 227 15.04 85.94 -52.04
C SER A 227 16.04 85.10 -51.24
N LEU A 228 15.49 84.10 -50.54
CA LEU A 228 15.93 82.69 -50.36
C LEU A 228 17.27 82.33 -49.67
N ARG A 229 17.08 81.43 -48.69
CA ARG A 229 17.81 80.17 -48.36
C ARG A 229 18.91 80.13 -47.28
N ASP A 230 18.66 79.15 -46.39
CA ASP A 230 19.48 78.07 -45.82
C ASP A 230 20.84 78.34 -45.14
N GLY A 231 21.02 77.65 -43.99
CA GLY A 231 22.34 77.16 -43.56
C GLY A 231 22.51 76.93 -42.04
N SER A 232 22.28 75.71 -41.56
CA SER A 232 22.67 75.17 -40.22
C SER A 232 24.21 75.08 -40.04
N PRO A 233 24.76 74.85 -38.83
CA PRO A 233 25.01 73.47 -38.31
C PRO A 233 24.90 73.41 -36.74
N ALA A 234 24.96 72.31 -35.98
CA ALA A 234 25.58 71.00 -36.15
C ALA A 234 24.82 69.97 -35.28
N GLY A 235 24.49 68.82 -35.88
CA GLY A 235 24.20 67.61 -35.13
C GLY A 235 25.51 66.98 -34.66
N ARG A 236 25.57 66.60 -33.38
CA ARG A 236 26.52 65.59 -32.91
C ARG A 236 25.82 64.24 -32.95
N ALA A 237 26.41 63.35 -33.74
CA ALA A 237 26.09 61.94 -33.86
C ALA A 237 26.74 61.13 -32.73
N LEU A 238 26.00 60.12 -32.27
CA LEU A 238 26.42 58.78 -31.85
C LEU A 238 25.18 57.93 -32.19
N ASP A 239 25.06 57.21 -33.31
CA ASP A 239 25.84 56.10 -33.89
C ASP A 239 25.84 54.81 -33.04
N PHE A 240 25.72 53.71 -33.76
CA PHE A 240 24.96 52.50 -33.59
C PHE A 240 25.64 51.39 -32.79
N GLY A 241 24.83 50.42 -32.39
CA GLY A 241 25.21 49.00 -32.33
C GLY A 241 24.55 48.27 -31.16
N CYS A 242 24.17 47.01 -31.26
CA CYS A 242 24.17 46.01 -32.32
C CYS A 242 23.55 44.76 -31.69
N ALA A 243 22.99 43.90 -32.54
CA ALA A 243 22.84 42.46 -32.33
C ALA A 243 21.77 41.95 -31.33
N ASP A 244 20.79 41.30 -31.94
CA ASP A 244 20.36 39.94 -31.61
C ASP A 244 19.87 39.66 -30.19
N SER A 245 18.54 39.55 -30.07
CA SER A 245 18.01 38.43 -29.31
C SER A 245 16.64 38.03 -29.85
N SER A 246 16.68 37.16 -30.86
CA SER A 246 15.60 36.24 -31.21
C SER A 246 15.00 35.62 -29.94
N ARG A 247 13.70 35.83 -29.70
CA ARG A 247 12.99 35.11 -28.63
C ARG A 247 11.64 34.60 -29.12
N HIS A 248 11.71 33.45 -29.79
CA HIS A 248 10.78 32.34 -29.54
C HIS A 248 11.63 31.07 -29.39
N PRO A 249 11.23 30.03 -28.63
CA PRO A 249 10.08 29.89 -27.73
C PRO A 249 10.50 29.53 -26.29
N LEU A 250 9.49 29.24 -25.46
CA LEU A 250 9.62 28.70 -24.11
C LEU A 250 10.42 27.39 -24.07
N SER A 251 11.35 27.29 -23.11
CA SER A 251 11.51 26.20 -22.11
C SER A 251 12.99 25.92 -21.79
N PRO A 252 13.31 25.69 -20.50
CA PRO A 252 14.10 24.50 -20.17
C PRO A 252 13.48 23.67 -19.03
N LEU A 253 13.39 22.36 -19.24
CA LEU A 253 13.37 21.32 -18.19
C LEU A 253 14.78 21.26 -17.54
N PRO A 254 14.93 20.99 -16.22
CA PRO A 254 15.21 19.62 -15.74
C PRO A 254 14.73 19.36 -14.28
N HIS A 255 14.74 18.20 -13.61
CA HIS A 255 15.15 16.80 -13.82
C HIS A 255 14.56 15.95 -12.66
N ASN A 256 14.19 14.69 -12.94
CA ASN A 256 14.29 13.44 -12.12
C ASN A 256 13.64 13.42 -10.71
N SER A 257 12.93 12.41 -10.19
CA SER A 257 12.58 10.99 -10.44
C SER A 257 11.74 10.56 -9.19
N PRO A 258 11.28 9.31 -8.95
CA PRO A 258 10.97 8.17 -9.81
C PRO A 258 9.50 7.69 -9.65
N ASP A 259 8.93 7.13 -10.72
CA ASP A 259 7.79 6.22 -10.58
C ASP A 259 8.25 4.93 -9.88
N TYR A 260 8.00 4.86 -8.57
CA TYR A 260 7.97 3.62 -7.80
C TYR A 260 6.51 3.33 -7.47
N ARG A 261 5.88 2.45 -8.25
CA ARG A 261 4.93 1.42 -7.77
C ARG A 261 4.30 0.72 -8.96
N ALA A 262 4.71 -0.53 -9.15
CA ALA A 262 3.87 -1.75 -9.18
C ALA A 262 4.64 -2.80 -10.01
N HIS A 263 4.83 -4.05 -9.61
CA HIS A 263 4.05 -4.94 -8.78
C HIS A 263 4.97 -5.95 -8.10
N LYS A 264 4.61 -6.35 -6.88
CA LYS A 264 4.96 -7.66 -6.34
C LYS A 264 4.23 -8.73 -7.15
N LYS A 265 4.97 -9.68 -7.71
CA LYS A 265 4.82 -11.12 -7.50
C LYS A 265 6.16 -11.79 -7.79
#